data_AF-A0A1X7HBP4-F1
#
_entry.id   AF-A0A1X7HBP4-F1
#
_cell.length_a   1.000
_cell.length_b   1.000
_cell.length_c   1.000
_cell.angle_alpha   90.00
_cell.angle_beta   90.00
_cell.angle_gamma   90.00
#
_symmetry.space_group_name_H-M   'P 1'
#
loop_
_entity.id
_entity.type
_entity.pdbx_description
1 polymer ?
#
loop_
_entity_poly.entity_id
_entity_poly.type
_entity_poly.pdbx_seq_one_letter_code
_entity_poly.pdbx_strand_id
1 'polypeptide(L)' 'MTLDQWLALARHTETSFAALIGSTQAAVNRYRRGKRIPQPDVMARIVKETGGLVTPNDFYGCTLEVKALEPKSAAPQPR' A
#
# COMPACT_ATOMS: atom_id res chain seq x y z
N MET A 1 -4.14 -1.90 0.06
CA MET A 1 -4.61 -0.84 0.98
C MET A 1 -3.95 0.44 0.53
N THR A 2 -4.68 1.48 0.15
CA THR A 2 -4.03 2.71 -0.36
C THR A 2 -3.63 3.64 0.79
N LEU A 3 -2.66 4.52 0.53
CA LEU A 3 -2.27 5.55 1.49
C LEU A 3 -3.46 6.48 1.84
N ASP A 4 -4.34 6.75 0.89
CA ASP A 4 -5.56 7.53 1.10
C ASP A 4 -6.50 6.88 2.13
N GLN A 5 -6.77 5.58 1.93
CA GLN A 5 -7.60 4.80 2.81
C GLN A 5 -7.00 4.72 4.22
N TRP A 6 -5.69 4.52 4.32
CA TRP A 6 -5.02 4.44 5.61
C TRP A 6 -5.08 5.78 6.37
N LEU A 7 -4.86 6.91 5.69
CA LEU A 7 -4.98 8.24 6.32
C LEU A 7 -6.39 8.49 6.87
N ALA A 8 -7.42 8.11 6.11
CA ALA A 8 -8.82 8.24 6.55
C ALA A 8 -9.12 7.36 7.76
N LEU A 9 -8.67 6.10 7.76
CA LEU A 9 -8.86 5.15 8.87
C LEU A 9 -8.12 5.59 10.14
N ALA A 10 -6.86 6.02 9.99
CA ALA A 10 -6.04 6.50 11.09
C ALA A 10 -6.38 7.93 11.54
N ARG A 11 -7.34 8.59 10.87
CA ARG A 11 -7.74 9.99 11.10
C ARG A 11 -6.57 10.97 11.04
N HIS A 12 -5.59 10.69 10.20
CA HIS A 12 -4.46 11.58 9.96
C HIS A 12 -4.75 12.55 8.82
N THR A 13 -4.40 13.82 9.04
CA THR A 13 -4.33 14.81 7.96
C THR A 13 -3.06 14.59 7.14
N GLU A 14 -3.03 15.10 5.90
CA GLU A 14 -1.79 15.02 5.10
C GLU A 14 -0.64 15.76 5.77
N THR A 15 -0.92 16.86 6.47
CA THR A 15 0.10 17.66 7.18
C THR A 15 0.67 16.90 8.37
N SER A 16 -0.19 16.30 9.20
CA SER A 16 0.26 15.51 10.36
C SER A 16 1.08 14.30 9.92
N PHE A 17 0.65 13.61 8.84
CA PHE A 17 1.39 12.46 8.35
C PHE A 17 2.71 12.85 7.68
N ALA A 18 2.73 13.98 6.95
CA ALA A 18 3.95 14.51 6.36
C ALA A 18 5.03 14.78 7.42
N ALA A 19 4.65 15.30 8.59
CA ALA A 19 5.57 15.52 9.70
C ALA A 19 6.19 14.21 10.21
N LEU A 20 5.41 13.12 10.31
CA LEU A 20 5.90 11.80 10.75
C LEU A 20 6.93 11.21 9.80
N ILE A 21 6.71 11.35 8.49
CA ILE A 21 7.60 10.78 7.47
C ILE A 21 8.70 11.75 6.99
N GLY A 22 8.86 12.90 7.65
CA GLY A 22 9.85 13.92 7.29
C GLY A 22 9.66 14.46 5.86
N SER A 23 8.42 14.71 5.46
CA SER A 23 8.06 15.20 4.13
C SER A 23 7.16 16.43 4.21
N THR A 24 6.63 16.86 3.05
CA THR A 24 5.70 18.01 2.97
C THR A 24 4.27 17.54 2.68
N GLN A 25 3.28 18.32 3.12
CA GLN A 25 1.87 18.05 2.82
C GLN A 25 1.63 17.87 1.30
N ALA A 26 2.27 18.70 0.48
CA ALA A 26 2.17 18.63 -0.97
C ALA A 26 2.82 17.36 -1.58
N ALA A 27 3.84 16.79 -0.92
CA ALA A 27 4.40 15.51 -1.32
C ALA A 27 3.43 14.37 -0.98
N VAL A 28 2.88 14.35 0.24
CA VAL A 28 1.88 13.36 0.67
C VAL A 28 0.65 13.38 -0.23
N ASN A 29 0.14 14.57 -0.59
CA ASN A 29 -0.98 14.70 -1.53
C ASN A 29 -0.65 14.11 -2.92
N ARG A 30 0.59 14.26 -3.40
CA ARG A 30 1.03 13.65 -4.66
C ARG A 30 1.14 12.11 -4.55
N TYR A 31 1.60 11.59 -3.43
CA TYR A 31 1.66 10.15 -3.16
C TYR A 31 0.27 9.53 -3.14
N ARG A 32 -0.66 10.16 -2.41
CA ARG A 32 -2.06 9.75 -2.28
C ARG A 32 -2.78 9.64 -3.62
N ARG A 33 -2.51 10.58 -4.53
CA ARG A 33 -3.10 10.64 -5.87
C ARG A 33 -2.36 9.80 -6.91
N GLY A 34 -1.33 9.04 -6.51
CA GLY A 34 -0.49 8.26 -7.44
C GLY A 34 0.31 9.11 -8.44
N LYS A 35 0.42 10.43 -8.23
CA LYS A 35 1.14 11.34 -9.14
C LYS A 35 2.65 11.26 -8.97
N ARG A 36 3.12 10.67 -7.86
CA ARG A 36 4.53 10.54 -7.52
C ARG A 36 4.71 9.30 -6.66
N ILE A 37 5.79 8.57 -6.92
CA ILE A 37 6.26 7.49 -6.03
C ILE A 37 7.20 8.09 -4.97
N PRO A 38 7.04 7.75 -3.68
CA PRO A 38 7.98 8.12 -2.63
C PRO A 38 9.41 7.64 -2.95
N GLN A 39 10.42 8.41 -2.54
CA GLN A 39 11.81 7.96 -2.59
C GLN A 39 12.03 6.80 -1.60
N PRO A 40 13.07 5.96 -1.76
CA PRO A 40 13.26 4.76 -0.94
C PRO A 40 13.28 5.04 0.58
N ASP A 41 13.88 6.14 0.99
CA ASP A 41 13.95 6.56 2.40
C ASP A 41 12.56 6.95 2.95
N VAL A 42 11.79 7.72 2.18
CA VAL A 42 10.42 8.10 2.52
C VAL A 42 9.51 6.87 2.52
N MET A 43 9.69 5.97 1.55
CA MET A 43 8.93 4.72 1.46
C MET A 43 9.12 3.86 2.70
N ALA A 44 10.37 3.69 3.15
CA ALA A 44 10.68 2.94 4.37
C ALA A 44 9.98 3.56 5.60
N ARG A 45 9.96 4.90 5.70
CA ARG A 45 9.23 5.61 6.76
C ARG A 45 7.72 5.38 6.67
N ILE A 46 7.12 5.45 5.48
CA ILE A 46 5.69 5.16 5.28
C ILE A 46 5.35 3.74 5.73
N VAL A 47 6.12 2.74 5.28
CA VAL A 47 5.88 1.34 5.67
C VAL A 47 5.98 1.16 7.18
N LYS A 48 6.96 1.81 7.83
CA LYS A 48 7.13 1.78 9.28
C LYS A 48 5.95 2.41 10.02
N GLU A 49 5.57 3.65 9.67
CA GLU A 49 4.49 4.39 10.34
C GLU A 49 3.11 3.75 10.12
N THR A 50 2.91 3.08 8.97
CA THR A 50 1.66 2.39 8.65
C THR A 50 1.61 0.95 9.18
N GLY A 51 2.65 0.48 9.86
CA GLY A 51 2.73 -0.90 10.36
C GLY A 51 2.71 -1.95 9.25
N GLY A 52 3.17 -1.59 8.05
CA GLY A 52 3.15 -2.46 6.87
C GLY A 52 1.79 -2.58 6.18
N LEU A 53 0.76 -1.85 6.61
CA LEU A 53 -0.54 -1.83 5.93
C LEU A 53 -0.47 -1.14 4.57
N VAL A 54 0.39 -0.13 4.43
CA VAL A 54 0.71 0.49 3.15
C VAL A 54 2.11 0.05 2.75
N THR A 55 2.19 -0.65 1.63
CA THR A 55 3.43 -1.21 1.08
C THR A 55 3.83 -0.51 -0.22
N PRO A 56 5.07 -0.69 -0.71
CA PRO A 56 5.49 -0.12 -1.99
C PRO A 56 4.56 -0.53 -3.15
N ASN A 57 4.05 -1.76 -3.14
CA ASN A 57 3.15 -2.29 -4.17
C ASN A 57 1.86 -1.48 -4.31
N ASP A 58 1.35 -0.93 -3.19
CA ASP A 58 0.14 -0.11 -3.18
C ASP A 58 0.30 1.21 -3.96
N PHE A 59 1.54 1.71 -4.12
CA PHE A 59 1.84 2.91 -4.92
C PHE A 59 1.92 2.63 -6.43
N TYR A 60 2.07 1.37 -6.82
CA TYR A 60 2.11 0.95 -8.22
C TYR A 60 0.79 0.35 -8.71
N GLY A 61 -0.24 0.29 -7.83
CA GLY A 61 -1.49 -0.38 -8.15
C GLY A 61 -1.35 -1.90 -8.34
N CYS A 62 -0.25 -2.48 -7.85
CA CYS A 62 -0.01 -3.92 -7.89
C CYS A 62 -0.92 -4.58 -6.86
N THR A 63 -2.16 -4.83 -7.26
CA THR A 63 -3.09 -5.64 -6.49
C THR A 63 -2.76 -7.09 -6.81
N LEU A 64 -2.39 -7.88 -5.80
CA LEU A 64 -2.25 -9.31 -5.98
C LEU A 64 -3.65 -9.88 -6.21
N GLU A 65 -4.02 -10.06 -7.49
CA GLU A 65 -5.15 -10.89 -7.83
C GLU A 65 -4.81 -12.33 -7.45
N VAL A 66 -5.30 -12.76 -6.30
CA VAL A 66 -5.26 -14.16 -5.92
C VAL A 66 -6.26 -14.87 -6.82
N LYS A 67 -5.80 -15.36 -7.97
CA LYS A 67 -6.56 -16.36 -8.71
C LYS A 67 -6.66 -17.57 -7.78
N ALA A 68 -7.87 -17.83 -7.27
CA ALA A 68 -8.14 -19.00 -6.47
C ALA A 68 -7.53 -20.20 -7.20
N LEU A 69 -6.53 -20.83 -6.58
CA LEU A 69 -6.02 -22.10 -7.05
C LEU A 69 -7.20 -23.05 -6.88
N GLU A 70 -7.91 -23.30 -7.98
CA GLU A 70 -8.93 -24.34 -8.03
C GLU A 70 -8.27 -25.61 -7.49
N PRO A 71 -8.84 -26.28 -6.46
CA PRO A 71 -8.30 -27.56 -6.04
C PRO A 71 -8.43 -28.48 -7.25
N LYS A 72 -7.28 -28.84 -7.84
CA LYS A 72 -7.21 -29.83 -8.92
C LYS A 72 -7.86 -31.09 -8.40
N SER A 73 -9.11 -31.29 -8.80
CA SER A 73 -9.92 -32.45 -8.47
C SER A 73 -9.08 -33.69 -8.70
N ALA A 74 -8.75 -34.39 -7.62
CA ALA A 74 -8.14 -35.70 -7.66
C ALA A 74 -9.19 -36.66 -8.20
N ALA A 75 -9.27 -36.78 -9.53
CA ALA A 75 -9.99 -37.86 -10.16
C ALA A 75 -9.18 -39.16 -9.96
N PRO A 76 -9.74 -40.22 -9.39
CA PRO A 76 -9.07 -41.51 -9.29
C PRO A 76 -9.00 -42.12 -10.70
N GLN A 77 -7.80 -42.52 -11.13
CA GLN A 77 -7.63 -43.30 -12.35
C GLN A 77 -8.21 -44.72 -12.13
N PRO A 78 -9.20 -45.19 -12.90
CA PRO A 78 -9.53 -46.61 -12.91
C PRO A 78 -8.50 -47.37 -13.76
N ARG A 79 -8.10 -48.53 -13.25
CA ARG A 79 -7.12 -49.48 -13.81
C ARG A 79 -7.72 -50.29 -14.96
#